data_AF-A0A0K9XW77-F1
#
_entry.id   AF-A0A0K9XW77-F1
#
_cell.length_a   1.000
_cell.length_b   1.000
_cell.length_c   1.000
_cell.angle_alpha   90.00
_cell.angle_beta   90.00
_cell.angle_gamma   90.00
#
_symmetry.space_group_name_H-M   'P 1'
#
loop_
_entity.id
_entity.type
_entity.pdbx_description
1 polymer ?
#
loop_
_entity_poly.entity_id
_entity_poly.type
_entity_poly.pdbx_seq_one_letter_code
_entity_poly.pdbx_strand_id
1 'polypeptide(L)'
;MKKIITLFSLIVSTVLYSQDVYLNGFSLGYKAGYCYNILGCVAPIAPIGFIDVKNDYQTGYNNGFVKGQQDQAYNNQQVKNGGVKGQLSPSIPDYDISFDPEVMRKMWGDYYERRRVKKEEKTKQNEFLIKMVTEHTIEVMVEMDKLKIRLKEKNISDKEIENIIYDLHYDNQKIYNEYKNEPKKYKQFYKKNLELKERIIKMSPL
;
A
#
# COMPACT_ATOMS: atom_id res chain seq x y z
N MET A 1 36.79 16.26 9.87
CA MET A 1 36.02 15.00 9.76
C MET A 1 34.51 15.21 9.55
N LYS A 2 33.83 16.12 10.27
CA LYS A 2 32.38 16.37 10.11
C LYS A 2 31.95 16.73 8.67
N LYS A 3 32.76 17.50 7.93
CA LYS A 3 32.48 17.90 6.53
C LYS A 3 32.56 16.74 5.52
N ILE A 4 33.33 15.69 5.82
CA ILE A 4 33.49 14.52 4.93
C ILE A 4 32.25 13.61 5.02
N ILE A 5 31.67 13.49 6.21
CA ILE A 5 30.44 12.70 6.45
C ILE A 5 29.26 13.32 5.70
N THR A 6 29.14 14.65 5.69
CA THR A 6 28.06 15.34 4.96
C THR A 6 28.19 15.18 3.44
N LEU A 7 29.42 15.19 2.91
CA LEU A 7 29.67 14.99 1.48
C LEU A 7 29.37 13.54 1.06
N PHE A 8 29.74 12.57 1.89
CA PHE A 8 29.46 11.15 1.63
C PHE A 8 27.95 10.85 1.65
N SER A 9 27.20 11.47 2.56
CA SER A 9 25.74 11.36 2.64
C SER A 9 25.02 11.88 1.37
N LEU A 10 25.61 12.84 0.66
CA LEU A 10 25.00 13.46 -0.52
C LEU A 10 25.24 12.65 -1.80
N ILE A 11 26.33 11.86 -1.83
CA ILE A 11 26.68 11.01 -2.97
C ILE A 11 25.87 9.71 -2.94
N VAL A 12 25.59 9.16 -1.76
CA VAL A 12 24.79 7.92 -1.63
C VAL A 12 23.34 8.12 -2.08
N SER A 13 22.78 9.32 -1.91
CA SER A 13 21.40 9.61 -2.32
C SER A 13 21.22 9.75 -3.83
N THR A 14 22.24 10.05 -4.62
CA THR A 14 22.09 10.18 -6.08
C THR A 14 22.23 8.84 -6.82
N VAL A 15 23.01 7.90 -6.28
CA VAL A 15 23.24 6.58 -6.91
C VAL A 15 22.03 5.65 -6.77
N LEU A 16 21.20 5.82 -5.73
CA LEU A 16 20.06 4.92 -5.46
C LEU A 16 18.83 5.17 -6.36
N TYR A 17 18.72 6.34 -7.02
CA TYR A 17 17.55 6.70 -7.84
C TYR A 17 17.80 6.68 -9.35
N SER A 18 18.96 6.19 -9.82
CA SER A 18 19.29 6.12 -11.25
C SER A 18 18.70 4.90 -11.98
N GLN A 19 17.69 4.23 -11.42
CA GLN A 19 16.98 3.20 -12.17
C GLN A 19 16.21 3.88 -13.31
N ASP A 20 16.59 3.52 -14.54
CA ASP A 20 16.07 4.12 -15.76
C ASP A 20 14.53 3.96 -15.82
N VAL A 21 13.83 5.09 -15.94
CA VAL A 21 12.36 5.17 -15.92
C VAL A 21 11.76 4.33 -17.05
N TYR A 22 12.42 4.31 -18.21
CA TYR A 22 12.06 3.46 -19.33
C TYR A 22 12.22 1.98 -18.99
N LEU A 23 13.35 1.57 -18.40
CA LEU A 23 13.60 0.15 -18.08
C LEU A 23 12.61 -0.40 -17.06
N ASN A 24 12.21 0.43 -16.08
CA ASN A 24 11.16 0.06 -15.14
C ASN A 24 9.80 -0.12 -15.84
N GLY A 25 9.45 0.82 -16.73
CA GLY A 25 8.29 0.69 -17.60
C GLY A 25 8.33 -0.60 -18.41
N PHE A 26 9.44 -0.87 -19.09
CA PHE A 26 9.67 -2.04 -19.92
C PHE A 26 9.52 -3.36 -19.15
N SER A 27 10.14 -3.47 -17.98
CA SER A 27 10.03 -4.67 -17.14
C SER A 27 8.59 -4.96 -16.70
N LEU A 28 7.84 -3.92 -16.32
CA LEU A 28 6.43 -4.06 -15.92
C LEU A 28 5.53 -4.37 -17.11
N GLY A 29 5.74 -3.69 -18.23
CA GLY A 29 5.05 -3.93 -19.49
C GLY A 29 5.24 -5.36 -19.97
N TYR A 30 6.47 -5.86 -19.96
CA TYR A 30 6.82 -7.22 -20.35
C TYR A 30 6.04 -8.27 -19.56
N LYS A 31 6.01 -8.14 -18.23
CA LYS A 31 5.27 -9.07 -17.37
C LYS A 31 3.76 -9.05 -17.68
N ALA A 32 3.20 -7.86 -17.87
CA ALA A 32 1.78 -7.71 -18.21
C ALA A 32 1.44 -8.29 -19.59
N GLY A 33 2.31 -8.06 -20.58
CA GLY A 33 2.15 -8.58 -21.94
C GLY A 33 2.28 -10.10 -22.01
N TYR A 34 3.30 -10.66 -21.36
CA TYR A 34 3.54 -12.10 -21.32
C TYR A 34 2.37 -12.86 -20.68
N CYS A 35 1.74 -12.29 -19.66
CA CYS A 35 0.61 -12.91 -18.97
C CYS A 35 -0.77 -12.41 -19.43
N TYR A 36 -0.82 -11.72 -20.57
CA TYR A 36 -2.07 -11.16 -21.07
C TYR A 36 -3.09 -12.27 -21.37
N ASN A 37 -4.28 -12.18 -20.75
CA ASN A 37 -5.39 -13.16 -20.84
C ASN A 37 -5.09 -14.58 -20.31
N ILE A 38 -4.08 -14.76 -19.44
CA ILE A 38 -3.76 -16.06 -18.84
C ILE A 38 -3.89 -15.98 -17.32
N LEU A 39 -4.93 -16.62 -16.77
CA LEU A 39 -5.14 -16.70 -15.33
C LEU A 39 -4.05 -17.55 -14.66
N GLY A 40 -3.46 -17.03 -13.58
CA GLY A 40 -2.39 -17.72 -12.83
C GLY A 40 -1.03 -17.70 -13.52
N CYS A 41 -0.85 -16.91 -14.58
CA CYS A 41 0.42 -16.81 -15.28
C CYS A 41 1.52 -16.17 -14.41
N VAL A 42 2.70 -16.78 -14.45
CA VAL A 42 3.94 -16.26 -13.87
C VAL A 42 4.87 -15.92 -15.03
N ALA A 43 5.05 -14.63 -15.30
CA ALA A 43 5.94 -14.18 -16.35
C ALA A 43 7.41 -14.48 -16.00
N PRO A 44 8.25 -14.86 -16.97
CA PRO A 44 9.68 -15.00 -16.76
C PRO A 44 10.32 -13.64 -16.46
N ILE A 45 11.59 -13.68 -16.08
CA ILE A 45 12.38 -12.45 -15.89
C ILE A 45 12.42 -11.71 -17.23
N ALA A 46 12.03 -10.43 -17.22
CA ALA A 46 12.02 -9.61 -18.41
C ALA A 46 13.44 -9.51 -18.99
N PRO A 47 13.60 -9.58 -20.33
CA PRO A 47 14.87 -9.32 -20.96
C PRO A 47 15.30 -7.87 -20.66
N ILE A 48 16.61 -7.63 -20.69
CA ILE A 48 17.15 -6.29 -20.51
C ILE A 48 16.64 -5.43 -21.67
N GLY A 49 15.84 -4.41 -21.36
CA GLY A 49 15.32 -3.48 -22.36
C GLY A 49 16.46 -2.68 -22.98
N PHE A 50 16.40 -2.45 -24.29
CA PHE A 50 17.28 -1.48 -24.94
C PHE A 50 16.80 -0.08 -24.57
N ILE A 51 17.73 0.77 -24.12
CA ILE A 51 17.44 2.16 -23.80
C ILE A 51 16.94 2.84 -25.09
N ASP A 52 15.69 3.28 -25.08
CA ASP A 52 15.09 4.05 -26.17
C ASP A 52 15.50 5.52 -26.03
N VAL A 53 15.54 6.25 -27.15
CA VAL A 53 15.85 7.69 -27.20
C VAL A 53 14.83 8.47 -26.35
N LYS A 54 13.61 7.94 -26.24
CA LYS A 54 12.60 8.41 -25.29
C LYS A 54 12.68 7.65 -23.98
N ASN A 55 13.38 8.24 -23.02
CA ASN A 55 13.46 7.72 -21.65
C ASN A 55 12.20 8.08 -20.84
N ASP A 56 11.06 7.51 -21.21
CA ASP A 56 9.81 7.66 -20.48
C ASP A 56 9.16 6.32 -20.16
N TYR A 57 8.44 6.29 -19.05
CA TYR A 57 7.83 5.08 -18.50
C TYR A 57 6.79 4.47 -19.45
N GLN A 58 6.04 5.31 -20.17
CA GLN A 58 4.93 4.86 -21.01
C GLN A 58 5.44 4.14 -22.25
N THR A 59 6.47 4.71 -22.89
CA THR A 59 7.15 4.10 -24.03
C THR A 59 7.79 2.78 -23.61
N GLY A 60 8.50 2.76 -22.46
CA GLY A 60 9.04 1.52 -21.88
C GLY A 60 7.95 0.47 -21.68
N TYR A 61 6.85 0.83 -21.02
CA TYR A 61 5.74 -0.09 -20.76
C TYR A 61 5.12 -0.67 -22.03
N ASN A 62 4.86 0.16 -23.04
CA ASN A 62 4.28 -0.30 -24.30
C ASN A 62 5.23 -1.25 -25.05
N ASN A 63 6.51 -0.89 -25.15
CA ASN A 63 7.53 -1.72 -25.79
C ASN A 63 7.69 -3.06 -25.07
N GLY A 64 7.73 -3.02 -23.73
CA GLY A 64 7.77 -4.21 -22.89
C GLY A 64 6.56 -5.11 -23.13
N PHE A 65 5.35 -4.55 -23.14
CA PHE A 65 4.11 -5.29 -23.33
C PHE A 65 4.07 -6.06 -24.65
N VAL A 66 4.44 -5.41 -25.76
CA VAL A 66 4.55 -6.06 -27.08
C VAL A 66 5.55 -7.20 -27.03
N LYS A 67 6.74 -6.95 -26.46
CA LYS A 67 7.79 -7.98 -26.35
C LYS A 67 7.35 -9.17 -25.49
N GLY A 68 6.62 -8.92 -24.41
CA GLY A 68 6.07 -9.97 -23.54
C GLY A 68 5.09 -10.89 -24.29
N GLN A 69 4.19 -10.32 -25.09
CA GLN A 69 3.25 -11.10 -25.90
C GLN A 69 3.97 -11.95 -26.96
N GLN A 70 4.98 -11.38 -27.61
CA GLN A 70 5.79 -12.11 -28.61
C GLN A 70 6.51 -13.31 -27.99
N ASP A 71 7.13 -13.13 -26.82
CA ASP A 71 7.85 -14.19 -26.14
C ASP A 71 6.90 -15.29 -25.62
N GLN A 72 5.69 -14.91 -25.18
CA GLN A 72 4.66 -15.89 -24.81
C GLN A 72 4.21 -16.72 -26.01
N ALA A 73 4.00 -16.08 -27.17
CA ALA A 73 3.62 -16.78 -28.40
C ALA A 73 4.72 -17.73 -28.86
N TYR A 74 5.99 -17.31 -28.78
CA TYR A 74 7.15 -18.13 -29.12
C TYR A 74 7.29 -19.35 -28.21
N ASN A 75 7.16 -19.17 -26.89
CA ASN A 75 7.27 -20.28 -25.94
C ASN A 75 6.16 -21.34 -26.15
N ASN A 76 4.94 -20.93 -26.50
CA ASN A 76 3.88 -21.87 -26.83
C ASN A 76 4.13 -22.66 -28.12
N GLN A 77 4.89 -22.10 -29.06
CA GLN A 77 5.28 -22.80 -30.30
C GLN A 77 6.37 -23.84 -30.03
N GLN A 78 7.33 -23.55 -29.15
CA GLN A 78 8.38 -24.52 -28.79
C GLN A 78 7.85 -25.77 -28.08
N VAL A 79 6.84 -25.62 -27.22
CA VAL A 79 6.21 -26.76 -26.51
C VAL A 79 5.52 -27.73 -27.47
N LYS A 80 5.12 -27.28 -28.68
CA LYS A 80 4.49 -28.14 -29.69
C LYS A 80 5.47 -28.87 -30.62
N ASN A 81 6.74 -28.47 -30.65
CA ASN A 81 7.73 -28.96 -31.61
C ASN A 81 8.85 -29.80 -30.97
N GLY A 82 8.50 -30.66 -30.02
CA GLY A 82 9.36 -31.76 -29.54
C GLY A 82 9.54 -32.91 -30.56
N GLY A 83 9.39 -32.63 -31.86
CA GLY A 83 9.48 -33.62 -32.93
C GLY A 83 9.91 -32.98 -34.24
N VAL A 84 11.05 -33.48 -34.74
CA VAL A 84 11.57 -33.38 -36.12
C VAL A 84 12.25 -32.06 -36.53
N LYS A 85 13.56 -32.18 -36.73
CA LYS A 85 14.44 -31.19 -37.35
C LYS A 85 14.02 -30.94 -38.81
N GLY A 86 13.85 -29.66 -39.12
CA GLY A 86 13.90 -29.15 -40.49
C GLY A 86 12.54 -29.02 -41.16
N GLN A 87 11.85 -27.89 -40.94
CA GLN A 87 10.92 -27.30 -41.92
C GLN A 87 10.54 -25.88 -41.48
N LEU A 88 10.72 -24.94 -42.42
CA LEU A 88 10.16 -23.58 -42.55
C LEU A 88 9.87 -22.81 -41.25
N SER A 89 10.62 -21.73 -41.03
CA SER A 89 10.22 -20.65 -40.12
C SER A 89 8.75 -20.31 -40.38
N PRO A 90 7.84 -20.42 -39.40
CA PRO A 90 6.48 -19.97 -39.58
C PRO A 90 6.58 -18.50 -39.96
N SER A 91 5.99 -18.11 -41.09
CA SER A 91 5.71 -16.70 -41.37
C SER A 91 5.00 -16.18 -40.12
N ILE A 92 5.67 -15.27 -39.40
CA ILE A 92 5.05 -14.49 -38.34
C ILE A 92 3.77 -13.96 -38.98
N PRO A 93 2.55 -14.37 -38.54
CA PRO A 93 1.37 -13.68 -39.00
C PRO A 93 1.65 -12.22 -38.65
N ASP A 94 1.66 -11.38 -39.68
CA ASP A 94 1.75 -9.94 -39.54
C ASP A 94 0.47 -9.54 -38.81
N TYR A 95 0.45 -9.77 -37.50
CA TYR A 95 -0.46 -9.13 -36.61
C TYR A 95 -0.05 -7.68 -36.72
N ASP A 96 -0.69 -6.99 -37.65
CA ASP A 96 -0.94 -5.57 -37.55
C ASP A 96 -1.72 -5.40 -36.25
N ILE A 97 -0.97 -5.39 -35.13
CA ILE A 97 -1.42 -4.88 -33.85
C ILE A 97 -1.48 -3.37 -34.08
N SER A 98 -2.42 -2.95 -34.92
CA SER A 98 -2.92 -1.60 -34.89
C SER A 98 -3.57 -1.49 -33.52
N PHE A 99 -2.76 -1.04 -32.56
CA PHE A 99 -3.22 -0.64 -31.25
C PHE A 99 -4.25 0.46 -31.51
N ASP A 100 -5.53 0.08 -31.55
CA ASP A 100 -6.60 1.05 -31.65
C ASP A 100 -6.39 2.06 -30.51
N PRO A 101 -6.01 3.32 -30.84
CA PRO A 101 -5.70 4.31 -29.83
C PRO A 101 -6.90 4.56 -28.90
N GLU A 102 -8.11 4.28 -29.37
CA GLU A 102 -9.34 4.39 -28.59
C GLU A 102 -9.45 3.29 -27.54
N VAL A 103 -9.14 2.04 -27.89
CA VAL A 103 -9.12 0.90 -26.94
C VAL A 103 -8.11 1.15 -25.82
N MET A 104 -6.91 1.62 -26.18
CA MET A 104 -5.88 1.95 -25.18
C MET A 104 -6.32 3.11 -24.29
N ARG A 105 -6.86 4.19 -24.87
CA ARG A 105 -7.36 5.34 -24.11
C ARG A 105 -8.43 4.91 -23.10
N LYS A 106 -9.37 4.05 -23.51
CA LYS A 106 -10.41 3.50 -22.62
C LYS A 106 -9.82 2.67 -21.49
N MET A 107 -8.92 1.74 -21.81
CA MET A 107 -8.28 0.88 -20.80
C MET A 107 -7.50 1.70 -19.75
N TRP A 108 -6.76 2.72 -20.20
CA TRP A 108 -6.06 3.64 -19.30
C TRP A 108 -7.04 4.46 -18.46
N GLY A 109 -8.11 4.98 -19.07
CA GLY A 109 -9.18 5.67 -18.34
C GLY A 109 -9.75 4.81 -17.21
N ASP A 110 -10.13 3.58 -17.51
CA ASP A 110 -10.65 2.62 -16.52
C ASP A 110 -9.61 2.30 -15.43
N TYR A 111 -8.32 2.19 -15.79
CA TYR A 111 -7.25 1.96 -14.84
C TYR A 111 -7.07 3.13 -13.86
N TYR A 112 -7.01 4.37 -14.38
CA TYR A 112 -6.89 5.57 -13.55
C TYR A 112 -8.11 5.73 -12.64
N GLU A 113 -9.31 5.45 -13.15
CA GLU A 113 -10.55 5.56 -12.39
C GLU A 113 -10.61 4.53 -11.25
N ARG A 114 -10.24 3.27 -11.50
CA ARG A 114 -10.10 2.26 -10.42
C ARG A 114 -9.10 2.69 -9.35
N ARG A 115 -8.01 3.35 -9.74
CA ARG A 115 -7.03 3.88 -8.79
C ARG A 115 -7.58 5.03 -7.96
N ARG A 116 -8.35 5.93 -8.59
CA ARG A 116 -9.03 7.06 -7.93
C ARG A 116 -10.05 6.56 -6.92
N VAL A 117 -10.93 5.64 -7.32
CA VAL A 117 -11.95 5.04 -6.44
C VAL A 117 -11.30 4.35 -5.24
N LYS A 118 -10.26 3.52 -5.44
CA LYS A 118 -9.52 2.88 -4.34
C LYS A 118 -8.89 3.89 -3.37
N LYS A 119 -8.39 5.01 -3.89
CA LYS A 119 -7.83 6.09 -3.07
C LYS A 119 -8.93 6.76 -2.24
N GLU A 120 -10.08 7.07 -2.85
CA GLU A 120 -11.23 7.67 -2.17
C GLU A 120 -11.84 6.75 -1.10
N GLU A 121 -11.99 5.46 -1.41
CA GLU A 121 -12.44 4.46 -0.42
C GLU A 121 -11.50 4.41 0.78
N LYS A 122 -10.19 4.40 0.54
CA LYS A 122 -9.19 4.42 1.62
C LYS A 122 -9.26 5.71 2.45
N THR A 123 -9.48 6.85 1.80
CA THR A 123 -9.69 8.14 2.50
C THR A 123 -10.93 8.09 3.37
N LYS A 124 -12.08 7.65 2.83
CA LYS A 124 -13.34 7.52 3.58
C LYS A 124 -13.21 6.56 4.77
N GLN A 125 -12.51 5.44 4.58
CA GLN A 125 -12.21 4.51 5.67
C GLN A 125 -11.37 5.17 6.78
N ASN A 126 -10.34 5.93 6.40
CA ASN A 126 -9.52 6.65 7.37
C ASN A 126 -10.31 7.74 8.11
N GLU A 127 -11.13 8.52 7.42
CA GLU A 127 -11.99 9.54 8.02
C GLU A 127 -12.98 8.93 9.02
N PHE A 128 -13.61 7.82 8.65
CA PHE A 128 -14.50 7.08 9.54
C PHE A 128 -13.77 6.59 10.81
N LEU A 129 -12.56 6.06 10.67
CA LEU A 129 -11.76 5.62 11.82
C LEU A 129 -11.36 6.79 12.72
N ILE A 130 -10.93 7.91 12.14
CA ILE A 130 -10.59 9.13 12.91
C ILE A 130 -11.80 9.59 13.71
N LYS A 131 -12.98 9.67 13.08
CA LYS A 131 -14.22 10.05 13.75
C LYS A 131 -14.53 9.12 14.94
N MET A 132 -14.48 7.82 14.72
CA MET A 132 -14.81 6.83 15.76
C MET A 132 -13.82 6.86 16.94
N VAL A 133 -12.51 7.01 16.67
CA VAL A 133 -11.49 7.18 17.73
C VAL A 133 -11.73 8.46 18.52
N THR A 134 -12.08 9.55 17.84
CA THR A 134 -12.32 10.85 18.47
C THR A 134 -13.53 10.80 19.38
N GLU A 135 -14.65 10.27 18.90
CA GLU A 135 -15.88 10.08 19.69
C GLU A 135 -15.62 9.24 20.94
N HIS A 136 -14.90 8.13 20.80
CA HIS A 136 -14.59 7.27 21.93
C HIS A 136 -13.61 7.90 22.94
N THR A 137 -12.65 8.68 22.46
CA THR A 137 -11.72 9.42 23.32
C THR A 137 -12.48 10.44 24.17
N ILE A 138 -13.43 11.16 23.56
CA ILE A 138 -14.31 12.11 24.27
C ILE A 138 -15.12 11.39 25.35
N GLU A 139 -15.71 10.23 25.04
CA GLU A 139 -16.45 9.44 26.03
C GLU A 139 -15.59 9.04 27.24
N VAL A 140 -14.36 8.58 27.00
CA VAL A 140 -13.43 8.20 28.08
C VAL A 140 -13.08 9.40 28.94
N MET A 141 -12.81 10.57 28.32
CA MET A 141 -12.53 11.80 29.06
C MET A 141 -13.70 12.22 29.95
N VAL A 142 -14.93 12.16 29.43
CA VAL A 142 -16.15 12.47 30.21
C VAL A 142 -16.31 11.54 31.40
N GLU A 143 -16.05 10.24 31.24
CA GLU A 143 -16.11 9.29 32.36
C GLU A 143 -14.97 9.49 33.38
N MET A 144 -13.79 9.91 32.94
CA MET A 144 -12.69 10.28 33.84
C MET A 144 -13.05 11.51 34.70
N ASP A 145 -13.70 12.52 34.11
CA ASP A 145 -14.17 13.69 34.85
C ASP A 145 -15.23 13.32 35.89
N LYS A 146 -16.18 12.44 35.52
CA LYS A 146 -17.17 11.91 36.47
C LYS A 146 -16.50 11.12 37.60
N LEU A 147 -15.50 10.29 37.30
CA LEU A 147 -14.76 9.55 38.32
C LEU A 147 -14.07 10.53 39.29
N LYS A 148 -13.43 11.59 38.79
CA LYS A 148 -12.79 12.61 39.62
C LYS A 148 -13.76 13.23 40.62
N ILE A 149 -14.99 13.56 40.21
CA ILE A 149 -16.03 14.09 41.09
C ILE A 149 -16.38 13.06 42.18
N ARG A 150 -16.63 11.81 41.80
CA ARG A 150 -17.01 10.75 42.75
C ARG A 150 -15.92 10.42 43.77
N LEU A 151 -14.65 10.42 43.35
CA LEU A 151 -13.52 10.19 44.28
C LEU A 151 -13.40 11.34 45.30
N LYS A 152 -13.69 12.58 44.87
CA LYS A 152 -13.74 13.74 45.78
C LYS A 152 -14.87 13.63 46.80
N GLU A 153 -16.06 13.19 46.39
CA GLU A 153 -17.19 12.95 47.29
C GLU A 153 -16.86 11.94 48.40
N LYS A 154 -15.86 11.09 48.18
CA LYS A 154 -15.36 10.09 49.12
C LYS A 154 -14.16 10.53 49.95
N ASN A 155 -13.81 11.81 49.91
CA ASN A 155 -12.68 12.40 50.63
C ASN A 155 -11.32 11.76 50.29
N ILE A 156 -11.17 11.18 49.10
CA ILE A 156 -9.87 10.73 48.61
C ILE A 156 -9.00 11.97 48.36
N SER A 157 -7.72 11.90 48.70
CA SER A 157 -6.82 13.06 48.55
C SER A 157 -6.65 13.43 47.08
N ASP A 158 -6.54 14.73 46.76
CA ASP A 158 -6.32 15.19 45.39
C ASP A 158 -5.08 14.54 44.74
N LYS A 159 -4.04 14.23 45.54
CA LYS A 159 -2.83 13.54 45.08
C LYS A 159 -3.09 12.10 44.65
N GLU A 160 -3.91 11.36 45.41
CA GLU A 160 -4.31 9.99 45.02
C GLU A 160 -5.18 10.01 43.77
N ILE A 161 -6.09 10.97 43.67
CA ILE A 161 -6.93 11.18 42.49
C ILE A 161 -6.05 11.48 41.26
N GLU A 162 -5.07 12.37 41.38
CA GLU A 162 -4.15 12.69 40.28
C GLU A 162 -3.36 11.46 39.82
N ASN A 163 -2.86 10.63 40.73
CA ASN A 163 -2.17 9.39 40.37
C ASN A 163 -3.09 8.43 39.59
N ILE A 164 -4.33 8.23 40.07
CA ILE A 164 -5.31 7.37 39.39
C ILE A 164 -5.61 7.90 37.97
N ILE A 165 -5.84 9.20 37.85
CA ILE A 165 -6.14 9.84 36.57
C ILE A 165 -4.94 9.76 35.62
N TYR A 166 -3.72 9.93 36.14
CA TYR A 166 -2.48 9.80 35.37
C TYR A 166 -2.32 8.40 34.79
N ASP A 167 -2.50 7.36 35.60
CA ASP A 167 -2.39 5.97 35.15
C ASP A 167 -3.42 5.64 34.06
N LEU A 168 -4.67 6.12 34.23
CA LEU A 168 -5.73 5.96 33.23
C LEU A 168 -5.41 6.70 31.93
N HIS A 169 -4.84 7.91 32.02
CA HIS A 169 -4.43 8.67 30.86
C HIS A 169 -3.27 7.98 30.12
N TYR A 170 -2.30 7.45 30.85
CA TYR A 170 -1.18 6.69 30.30
C TYR A 170 -1.65 5.44 29.56
N ASP A 171 -2.56 4.66 30.17
CA ASP A 171 -3.16 3.47 29.53
C ASP A 171 -3.88 3.83 28.23
N ASN A 172 -4.70 4.90 28.25
CA ASN A 172 -5.40 5.38 27.05
C ASN A 172 -4.41 5.82 25.96
N GLN A 173 -3.40 6.61 26.31
CA GLN A 173 -2.40 7.08 25.35
C GLN A 173 -1.57 5.93 24.75
N LYS A 174 -1.26 4.91 25.56
CA LYS A 174 -0.60 3.68 25.10
C LYS A 174 -1.46 2.93 24.09
N ILE A 175 -2.75 2.75 24.39
CA ILE A 175 -3.72 2.12 23.48
C ILE A 175 -3.80 2.94 22.18
N TYR A 176 -3.95 4.27 22.24
CA TYR A 176 -3.96 5.13 21.06
C TYR A 176 -2.70 4.95 20.19
N ASN A 177 -1.51 5.01 20.80
CA ASN A 177 -0.25 4.89 20.08
C ASN A 177 -0.04 3.51 19.44
N GLU A 178 -0.51 2.43 20.08
CA GLU A 178 -0.44 1.07 19.56
C GLU A 178 -1.29 0.91 18.28
N TYR A 179 -2.42 1.62 18.17
CA TYR A 179 -3.40 1.36 17.13
C TYR A 179 -3.56 2.46 16.07
N LYS A 180 -3.01 3.67 16.29
CA LYS A 180 -3.18 4.83 15.37
C LYS A 180 -2.74 4.58 13.92
N ASN A 181 -1.79 3.66 13.70
CA ASN A 181 -1.24 3.35 12.38
C ASN A 181 -1.77 2.03 11.79
N GLU A 182 -2.65 1.32 12.51
CA GLU A 182 -3.11 -0.02 12.13
C GLU A 182 -4.65 -0.09 12.04
N PRO A 183 -5.25 0.42 10.94
CA PRO A 183 -6.70 0.40 10.71
C PRO A 183 -7.36 -0.97 10.95
N LYS A 184 -6.64 -2.04 10.59
CA LYS A 184 -7.12 -3.44 10.72
C LYS A 184 -7.28 -3.90 12.17
N LYS A 185 -6.60 -3.25 13.12
CA LYS A 185 -6.66 -3.59 14.55
C LYS A 185 -7.67 -2.74 15.32
N TYR A 186 -8.49 -1.94 14.64
CA TYR A 186 -9.49 -1.07 15.28
C TYR A 186 -10.43 -1.80 16.26
N LYS A 187 -10.90 -3.01 15.93
CA LYS A 187 -11.73 -3.81 16.85
C LYS A 187 -11.03 -4.10 18.19
N GLN A 188 -9.70 -4.26 18.17
CA GLN A 188 -8.91 -4.49 19.38
C GLN A 188 -8.75 -3.18 20.19
N PHE A 189 -8.52 -2.05 19.51
CA PHE A 189 -8.51 -0.72 20.13
C PHE A 189 -9.82 -0.45 20.89
N TYR A 190 -10.96 -0.66 20.23
CA TYR A 190 -12.27 -0.45 20.84
C TYR A 190 -12.47 -1.36 22.06
N LYS A 191 -12.12 -2.64 21.93
CA LYS A 191 -12.21 -3.60 23.05
C LYS A 191 -11.37 -3.16 24.26
N LYS A 192 -10.10 -2.76 24.05
CA LYS A 192 -9.23 -2.32 25.16
C LYS A 192 -9.73 -1.05 25.83
N ASN A 193 -10.28 -0.09 25.07
CA ASN A 193 -10.86 1.10 25.69
C ASN A 193 -12.17 0.80 26.43
N LEU A 194 -12.98 -0.14 25.95
CA LEU A 194 -14.16 -0.62 26.68
C LEU A 194 -13.75 -1.26 28.02
N GLU A 195 -12.70 -2.09 28.02
CA GLU A 195 -12.13 -2.67 29.24
C GLU A 195 -11.61 -1.58 30.20
N LEU A 196 -10.98 -0.52 29.68
CA LEU A 196 -10.55 0.64 30.48
C LEU A 196 -11.75 1.38 31.09
N LYS A 197 -12.82 1.60 30.31
CA LYS A 197 -14.07 2.20 30.78
C LYS A 197 -14.72 1.36 31.88
N GLU A 198 -14.75 0.03 31.73
CA GLU A 198 -15.24 -0.87 32.76
C GLU A 198 -14.39 -0.83 34.04
N ARG A 199 -13.05 -0.74 33.92
CA ARG A 199 -12.16 -0.54 35.08
C ARG A 199 -12.50 0.76 35.80
N ILE A 200 -12.67 1.86 35.07
CA ILE A 200 -13.07 3.18 35.62
C ILE A 200 -14.41 3.05 36.38
N ILE A 201 -15.41 2.41 35.79
CA ILE A 201 -16.73 2.20 36.42
C ILE A 201 -16.59 1.35 37.69
N LYS A 202 -15.77 0.29 37.67
CA LYS A 202 -15.54 -0.58 38.83
C LYS A 202 -14.76 0.09 39.97
N MET A 203 -14.01 1.16 39.69
CA MET A 203 -13.36 1.98 40.72
C MET A 203 -14.35 2.96 41.38
N SER A 204 -15.51 3.21 40.77
CA SER A 204 -16.54 4.10 41.31
C SER A 204 -17.21 3.68 42.63
N PRO A 205 -17.41 2.39 42.96
CA PRO A 205 -17.95 1.98 44.26
C PRO A 205 -16.95 2.04 45.43
N LEU A 206 -15.63 2.16 45.18
CA LEU A 206 -14.60 2.43 46.21
C LEU A 206 -14.63 3.88 46.62
#